data_AF-A0A968M6G8-F1
#
_entry.id   AF-A0A968M6G8-F1
#
_cell.length_a   1.000
_cell.length_b   1.000
_cell.length_c   1.000
_cell.angle_alpha   90.00
_cell.angle_beta   90.00
_cell.angle_gamma   90.00
#
_symmetry.space_group_name_H-M   'P 1'
#
loop_
_entity.id
_entity.type
_entity.pdbx_description
1 polymer ?
#
loop_
_entity_poly.entity_id
_entity_poly.type
_entity_poly.pdbx_seq_one_letter_code
_entity_poly.pdbx_strand_id
1 'polypeptide(L)' 'MKYLEDILNDLGIPEELIQPNALLHRDLQLDSTEIVEISLALKRRLGIKLKLETRNDKSLAEVCTLIRAAIAETESTGKI' A
#
# COMPACT_ATOMS: atom_id res chain seq x y z
N MET A 1 -1.07 6.86 -9.98
CA MET A 1 -0.83 6.06 -8.77
C MET A 1 -1.42 6.71 -7.52
N LYS A 2 -2.45 7.56 -7.65
CA LYS A 2 -2.93 8.40 -6.54
C LYS A 2 -3.42 7.67 -5.29
N TYR A 3 -3.87 6.43 -5.36
CA TYR A 3 -4.51 5.79 -4.19
C TYR A 3 -3.55 5.49 -3.06
N LEU A 4 -2.35 4.96 -3.37
CA LEU A 4 -1.37 4.67 -2.33
C LEU A 4 -0.80 5.97 -1.75
N GLU A 5 -0.50 6.93 -2.63
CA GLU A 5 -0.05 8.28 -2.28
C GLU A 5 -1.09 9.01 -1.40
N ASP A 6 -2.38 8.90 -1.70
CA ASP A 6 -3.50 9.49 -0.94
C ASP A 6 -3.64 8.84 0.44
N ILE A 7 -3.49 7.52 0.54
CA ILE A 7 -3.53 6.81 1.83
C ILE A 7 -2.34 7.20 2.71
N LEU A 8 -1.14 7.27 2.12
CA LEU A 8 0.08 7.70 2.82
C LEU A 8 -0.04 9.16 3.27
N ASN A 9 -0.57 10.04 2.42
CA ASN A 9 -0.83 11.43 2.76
C ASN A 9 -1.90 11.56 3.88
N ASP A 10 -2.95 10.73 3.86
CA ASP A 10 -3.98 10.67 4.91
C ASP A 10 -3.41 10.19 6.26
N LEU A 11 -2.42 9.31 6.22
CA LEU A 11 -1.64 8.87 7.38
C LEU A 11 -0.66 9.95 7.89
N GLY A 12 -0.47 11.05 7.14
CA GLY A 12 0.44 12.13 7.50
C GLY A 12 1.87 11.96 6.97
N ILE A 13 2.09 11.02 6.03
CA ILE A 13 3.36 10.86 5.34
C ILE A 13 3.49 11.95 4.27
N PRO A 14 4.54 12.79 4.30
CA PRO A 14 4.73 13.84 3.32
C PRO A 14 5.10 13.27 1.94
N GLU A 15 4.57 13.88 0.88
CA GLU A 15 4.76 13.45 -0.51
C GLU A 15 6.24 13.35 -0.95
N GLU A 16 7.13 14.12 -0.31
CA GLU A 16 8.57 14.08 -0.57
C GLU A 16 9.23 12.73 -0.22
N LEU A 17 8.66 12.04 0.78
CA LEU A 17 9.09 10.70 1.22
C LEU A 17 8.36 9.59 0.45
N ILE A 18 7.23 9.90 -0.21
CA ILE A 18 6.44 8.96 -1.01
C ILE A 18 7.15 8.71 -2.36
N GLN A 19 8.30 8.03 -2.30
CA GLN A 19 9.06 7.65 -3.48
C GLN A 19 8.89 6.18 -3.80
N PRO A 20 8.90 5.77 -5.09
CA PRO A 20 8.78 4.36 -5.46
C PRO A 20 9.88 3.49 -4.84
N ASN A 21 11.07 4.03 -4.61
CA ASN A 21 12.18 3.32 -3.97
C ASN A 21 12.21 3.46 -2.44
N ALA A 22 11.29 4.25 -1.85
CA ALA A 22 11.18 4.41 -0.40
C ALA A 22 10.76 3.09 0.24
N LEU A 23 11.40 2.76 1.36
CA LEU A 23 11.11 1.57 2.15
C LEU A 23 10.06 1.90 3.20
N LEU A 24 9.03 1.05 3.34
CA LEU A 24 7.94 1.26 4.29
C LEU A 24 8.44 1.46 5.71
N HIS A 25 9.40 0.67 6.18
CA HIS A 25 9.83 0.74 7.57
C HIS A 25 11.16 1.50 7.72
N ARG A 26 12.04 1.49 6.72
CA ARG A 26 13.32 2.22 6.82
C ARG A 26 13.24 3.70 6.44
N ASP A 27 12.42 4.05 5.45
CA ASP A 27 12.33 5.40 4.89
C ASP A 27 11.10 6.13 5.44
N LEU A 28 9.95 5.46 5.40
CA LEU A 28 8.69 5.98 5.93
C LEU A 28 8.50 5.72 7.42
N GLN A 29 9.39 4.93 8.04
CA GLN A 29 9.34 4.58 9.46
C GLN A 29 7.99 4.03 9.94
N LEU A 30 7.27 3.34 9.05
CA LEU A 30 5.92 2.86 9.34
C LEU A 30 5.96 1.75 10.40
N ASP A 31 5.21 1.98 11.46
CA ASP A 31 5.03 1.01 12.53
C ASP A 31 4.04 -0.10 12.14
N SER A 32 4.04 -1.20 12.91
CA SER A 32 3.13 -2.34 12.66
C SER A 32 1.65 -1.92 12.61
N THR A 33 1.27 -0.89 13.36
CA THR A 33 -0.08 -0.32 13.33
C THR A 33 -0.37 0.38 12.00
N GLU A 34 0.55 1.23 11.52
CA GLU A 34 0.39 1.95 10.26
C GLU A 34 0.37 1.00 9.06
N ILE A 35 1.20 -0.04 9.07
CA ILE A 35 1.20 -1.09 8.06
C ILE A 35 -0.17 -1.78 7.96
N VAL A 36 -0.81 -2.05 9.10
CA VAL A 36 -2.16 -2.60 9.15
C VAL A 36 -3.20 -1.58 8.68
N GLU A 37 -3.07 -0.31 9.06
CA GLU A 37 -3.95 0.77 8.61
C GLU A 37 -3.91 0.94 7.09
N ILE A 38 -2.73 0.96 6.47
CA ILE A 38 -2.56 1.01 5.01
C ILE A 38 -3.26 -0.19 4.36
N SER A 39 -3.02 -1.40 4.87
CA SER A 39 -3.66 -2.62 4.38
C SER A 39 -5.19 -2.53 4.44
N LEU A 40 -5.71 -1.95 5.53
CA LEU A 40 -7.14 -1.77 5.74
C LEU A 40 -7.73 -0.67 4.84
N ALA A 41 -7.02 0.44 4.67
CA ALA A 41 -7.41 1.54 3.81
C ALA A 41 -7.46 1.11 2.34
N LEU A 42 -6.46 0.36 1.87
CA LEU A 42 -6.46 -0.26 0.53
C LEU A 42 -7.67 -1.18 0.34
N LYS A 43 -7.98 -2.01 1.34
CA LYS A 43 -9.17 -2.87 1.30
C LYS A 43 -10.47 -2.09 1.26
N ARG A 44 -10.60 -1.01 2.03
CA ARG A 44 -11.82 -0.19 2.06
C ARG A 44 -12.01 0.63 0.79
N ARG A 45 -10.93 1.20 0.24
CA ARG A 45 -10.99 2.09 -0.94
C ARG A 45 -11.04 1.33 -2.25
N LEU A 46 -10.28 0.24 -2.37
CA LEU A 46 -10.11 -0.51 -3.62
C LEU A 46 -10.71 -1.92 -3.56
N GLY A 47 -11.16 -2.39 -2.40
CA GLY A 47 -11.66 -3.77 -2.22
C GLY A 47 -10.56 -4.84 -2.17
N ILE A 48 -9.29 -4.47 -2.29
CA ILE A 48 -8.17 -5.42 -2.37
C ILE A 48 -7.62 -5.77 -0.98
N LYS A 49 -7.33 -7.04 -0.73
CA LYS A 49 -6.69 -7.47 0.52
C LYS A 49 -5.18 -7.58 0.30
N LEU A 50 -4.46 -6.51 0.57
CA LEU A 50 -2.99 -6.54 0.58
C LEU A 50 -2.49 -6.99 1.94
N LYS A 51 -1.54 -7.93 1.97
CA LYS A 51 -0.78 -8.27 3.18
C LYS A 51 0.53 -7.52 3.14
N LEU A 52 0.64 -6.48 3.95
CA LEU A 52 1.91 -5.84 4.27
C LEU A 52 2.41 -6.42 5.60
N GLU A 53 3.68 -6.80 5.67
CA GLU A 53 4.29 -7.38 6.87
C GLU A 53 5.56 -6.60 7.20
N THR A 54 5.71 -6.13 8.45
CA THR A 54 6.92 -5.42 8.93
C THR A 54 8.19 -6.24 8.78
N ARG A 55 8.08 -7.58 8.74
CA ARG A 55 9.23 -8.48 8.57
C ARG A 55 9.80 -8.49 7.15
N ASN A 56 9.00 -8.08 6.16
CA ASN A 56 9.44 -7.95 4.77
C ASN A 56 9.37 -6.47 4.42
N ASP A 57 10.46 -5.75 4.74
CA ASP A 57 10.62 -4.32 4.45
C ASP A 57 10.47 -4.12 2.93
N LYS A 58 9.25 -3.81 2.50
CA LYS A 58 8.90 -3.66 1.09
C LYS A 58 9.01 -2.20 0.70
N SER A 59 9.50 -1.98 -0.52
CA SER A 59 9.50 -0.66 -1.13
C SER A 59 8.11 -0.26 -1.59
N LEU A 60 7.86 1.04 -1.70
CA LEU A 60 6.60 1.56 -2.22
C LEU A 60 6.26 1.02 -3.62
N ALA A 61 7.27 0.85 -4.48
CA ALA A 61 7.12 0.27 -5.82
C ALA A 61 6.65 -1.20 -5.77
N GLU A 62 7.14 -1.98 -4.81
CA GLU A 62 6.70 -3.36 -4.59
C GLU A 62 5.22 -3.36 -4.17
N VAL A 63 4.87 -2.53 -3.19
CA VAL A 63 3.48 -2.36 -2.74
C VAL A 63 2.58 -1.95 -3.89
N CYS A 64 3.01 -0.98 -4.70
CA CYS A 64 2.25 -0.52 -5.85
C CYS A 64 2.06 -1.62 -6.91
N THR A 65 3.10 -2.40 -7.16
CA THR A 65 3.04 -3.55 -8.08
C THR A 65 2.03 -4.58 -7.60
N LEU A 66 2.05 -4.90 -6.30
CA LEU A 66 1.10 -5.83 -5.69
C LEU A 66 -0.33 -5.29 -5.74
N ILE A 67 -0.54 -4.00 -5.46
CA ILE A 67 -1.85 -3.35 -5.58
C ILE A 67 -2.36 -3.47 -7.01
N ARG A 68 -1.52 -3.17 -8.01
CA ARG A 68 -1.91 -3.23 -9.42
C ARG A 68 -2.22 -4.65 -9.87
N ALA A 69 -1.44 -5.64 -9.42
CA ALA A 69 -1.71 -7.05 -9.65
C ALA A 69 -3.03 -7.48 -8.99
N ALA A 70 -3.25 -7.08 -7.73
CA ALA A 70 -4.48 -7.40 -7.00
C ALA A 70 -5.72 -6.75 -7.64
N ILE A 71 -5.65 -5.50 -8.08
CA ILE A 71 -6.75 -4.83 -8.79
C ILE A 71 -7.08 -5.60 -10.08
N ALA A 72 -6.06 -5.96 -10.87
CA ALA A 72 -6.26 -6.74 -12.09
C ALA A 72 -6.87 -8.13 -11.82
N GLU A 73 -6.50 -8.74 -10.68
CA GLU A 73 -7.06 -10.02 -10.23
C GLU A 73 -8.52 -9.87 -9.73
N THR A 74 -8.84 -8.79 -9.02
CA THR A 74 -10.22 -8.50 -8.58
C THR A 74 -11.16 -8.21 -9.76
N GLU A 75 -10.68 -7.53 -10.79
CA GLU A 75 -11.45 -7.28 -12.02
C GLU A 75 -11.71 -8.58 -12.80
N SER A 76 -10.81 -9.57 -12.68
CA SER A 76 -10.92 -10.86 -13.35
C SER A 76 -11.80 -11.87 -12.59
N THR A 77 -11.99 -11.70 -11.28
CA THR A 77 -12.80 -12.61 -10.44
C THR A 77 -14.27 -12.18 -10.32
N GLY A 78 -14.66 -11.07 -10.96
CA GLY A 78 -16.04 -10.58 -11.05
C GLY A 78 -16.91 -11.29 -12.10
N LYS A 79 -16.75 -12.60 -12.28
CA LYS A 79 -17.63 -13.41 -13.15
C LYS A 79 -18.08 -14.68 -12.42
N ILE A 80 -19.00 -14.53 -11.47
CA ILE A 80 -19.97 -15.55 -11.06
C ILE A 80 -21.25 -14.89 -10.58
#